data_AF-A0A2N5Z053-F1
#
_entry.id   AF-A0A2N5Z053-F1
#
_cell.length_a   1.000
_cell.length_b   1.000
_cell.length_c   1.000
_cell.angle_alpha   90.00
_cell.angle_beta   90.00
_cell.angle_gamma   90.00
#
_symmetry.space_group_name_H-M   'P 1'
#
loop_
_entity.id
_entity.type
_entity.pdbx_description
1 polymer ?
#
loop_
_entity_poly.entity_id
_entity_poly.type
_entity_poly.pdbx_seq_one_letter_code
_entity_poly.pdbx_strand_id
1 'polypeptide(L)'
;MTTWDENINYPDINFGVSYKGDFGKLKPFGGLAIFHINSPEESFLRTEDNLPMRVVIHGGVEYPLKDNIILKPHLLTMYHKRAGDWIIGSQAYYLLDEGNLIEKAFGGFEMRTALNTFDALIFTGGVSVYGFDVGLSYDINVSKLSQATNNRGAFEISIVYKDLSRTLTQVALPCDRY
;
A
#
# COMPACT_ATOMS: atom_id res chain seq x y z
N MET A 1 40.93 5.79 19.36
CA MET A 1 40.30 5.14 18.20
C MET A 1 39.03 4.49 18.72
N THR A 2 37.90 5.20 18.65
CA THR A 2 36.61 4.70 19.13
C THR A 2 36.03 3.80 18.04
N THR A 3 36.02 2.50 18.28
CA THR A 3 35.38 1.52 17.41
C THR A 3 33.87 1.71 17.48
N TRP A 4 33.28 2.07 16.34
CA TRP A 4 31.84 2.06 16.11
C TRP A 4 31.39 0.60 16.15
N ASP A 5 30.58 0.26 17.16
CA ASP A 5 29.97 -1.07 17.25
C ASP A 5 28.59 -0.94 16.62
N GLU A 6 28.51 -1.22 15.32
CA GLU A 6 27.31 -1.05 14.47
C GLU A 6 26.39 -2.29 14.53
N ASN A 7 26.31 -2.97 15.68
CA ASN A 7 25.54 -4.20 15.77
C ASN A 7 24.04 -3.89 15.99
N ILE A 8 23.37 -3.42 14.94
CA ILE A 8 21.94 -3.06 14.90
C ILE A 8 21.10 -4.31 14.59
N ASN A 9 21.29 -5.36 15.39
CA ASN A 9 20.53 -6.59 15.26
C ASN A 9 19.59 -6.71 16.44
N TYR A 10 18.31 -6.47 16.21
CA TYR A 10 17.25 -6.63 17.21
C TYR A 10 16.14 -7.52 16.64
N PRO A 11 15.56 -8.42 17.44
CA PRO A 11 14.34 -9.12 17.04
C PRO A 11 13.17 -8.12 17.05
N ASP A 12 12.35 -8.14 16.00
CA ASP A 12 11.15 -7.31 15.88
C ASP A 12 9.91 -8.17 15.70
N ILE A 13 8.88 -7.92 16.52
CA ILE A 13 7.64 -8.69 16.54
C ILE A 13 6.50 -7.81 16.05
N ASN A 14 5.84 -8.28 15.00
CA ASN A 14 4.74 -7.62 14.32
C ASN A 14 3.51 -8.53 14.26
N PHE A 15 2.31 -7.97 14.30
CA PHE A 15 1.05 -8.71 14.19
C PHE A 15 0.12 -8.00 13.21
N GLY A 16 -0.63 -8.74 12.41
CA GLY A 16 -1.64 -8.16 11.53
C GLY A 16 -2.74 -9.14 11.17
N VAL A 17 -3.92 -8.60 10.92
CA VAL A 17 -5.10 -9.31 10.45
C VAL A 17 -5.74 -8.54 9.31
N SER A 18 -6.15 -9.26 8.26
CA SER A 18 -6.89 -8.67 7.14
C SER A 18 -8.02 -9.58 6.70
N TYR A 19 -9.04 -8.97 6.13
CA TYR A 19 -10.22 -9.65 5.62
C TYR A 19 -10.62 -9.04 4.28
N LYS A 20 -11.02 -9.90 3.34
CA LYS A 20 -11.63 -9.51 2.07
C LYS A 20 -12.96 -10.27 1.94
N GLY A 21 -14.05 -9.52 1.80
CA GLY A 21 -15.37 -10.07 1.53
C GLY A 21 -15.68 -10.05 0.03
N ASP A 22 -16.47 -11.02 -0.41
CA ASP A 22 -17.07 -11.02 -1.75
C ASP A 22 -18.59 -11.02 -1.62
N PHE A 23 -19.20 -9.87 -1.88
CA PHE A 23 -20.66 -9.68 -1.89
C PHE A 23 -21.12 -9.30 -3.31
N GLY A 24 -20.58 -9.97 -4.33
CA GLY A 24 -20.91 -9.75 -5.73
C GLY A 24 -20.24 -8.50 -6.28
N LYS A 25 -21.01 -7.42 -6.51
CA LYS A 25 -20.45 -6.15 -6.99
C LYS A 25 -19.72 -5.37 -5.90
N LEU A 26 -19.98 -5.67 -4.63
CA LEU A 26 -19.31 -5.02 -3.51
C LEU A 26 -18.26 -5.97 -2.93
N LYS A 27 -16.99 -5.68 -3.13
CA LYS A 27 -15.88 -6.48 -2.61
C LYS A 27 -15.07 -5.67 -1.60
N PRO A 28 -15.57 -5.51 -0.35
CA PRO A 28 -14.87 -4.76 0.68
C PRO A 28 -13.64 -5.52 1.16
N PHE A 29 -12.60 -4.78 1.53
CA PHE A 29 -11.43 -5.32 2.20
C PHE A 29 -11.01 -4.36 3.31
N GLY A 30 -10.34 -4.91 4.32
CA GLY A 30 -9.77 -4.12 5.39
C GLY A 30 -8.88 -4.94 6.30
N GLY A 31 -8.10 -4.25 7.11
CA GLY A 31 -7.15 -4.90 8.00
C GLY A 31 -6.56 -3.92 9.00
N LEU A 32 -5.95 -4.52 10.02
CA LEU A 32 -5.23 -3.84 11.08
C LEU A 32 -3.89 -4.55 11.26
N ALA A 33 -2.82 -3.76 11.37
CA ALA A 33 -1.49 -4.24 11.67
C ALA A 33 -0.86 -3.39 12.78
N ILE A 34 -0.13 -4.04 13.66
CA ILE A 34 0.64 -3.44 14.74
C ILE A 34 2.08 -3.89 14.55
N PHE A 35 2.98 -2.92 14.41
CA PHE A 35 4.41 -3.16 14.28
C PHE A 35 5.16 -2.75 15.55
N HIS A 36 6.31 -3.36 15.78
CA HIS A 36 7.21 -3.06 16.90
C HIS A 36 6.53 -3.29 18.25
N ILE A 37 5.80 -4.41 18.38
CA ILE A 37 5.04 -4.77 19.58
C ILE A 37 5.97 -4.91 20.78
N ASN A 38 7.16 -5.47 20.55
CA ASN A 38 8.20 -5.63 21.56
C ASN A 38 9.07 -4.38 21.74
N SER A 39 8.80 -3.29 21.00
CA SER A 39 9.51 -2.00 21.07
C SER A 39 11.03 -2.17 21.18
N PRO A 40 11.67 -2.78 20.17
CA PRO A 40 13.09 -3.11 20.25
C PRO A 40 13.95 -1.86 20.41
N GLU A 41 15.07 -2.02 21.11
CA GLU A 41 16.06 -0.96 21.28
C GLU A 41 16.84 -0.77 19.97
N GLU A 42 16.73 0.43 19.39
CA GLU A 42 17.50 0.89 18.25
C GLU A 42 18.57 1.88 18.71
N SER A 43 19.79 1.40 18.95
CA SER A 43 20.89 2.29 19.34
C SER A 43 21.92 2.44 18.23
N PHE A 44 21.73 3.42 17.35
CA PHE A 44 22.78 3.87 16.42
C PHE A 44 23.82 4.76 17.12
N LEU A 45 23.42 5.48 18.17
CA LEU A 45 24.23 6.51 18.85
C LEU A 45 24.60 6.19 20.30
N ARG A 46 24.47 4.93 20.76
CA ARG A 46 24.67 4.51 22.17
C ARG A 46 23.78 5.27 23.16
N THR A 47 22.64 5.76 22.69
CA THR A 47 21.52 6.24 23.49
C THR A 47 20.43 5.18 23.45
N GLU A 48 19.76 4.94 24.58
CA GLU A 48 18.55 4.13 24.62
C GLU A 48 17.46 4.84 23.81
N ASP A 49 17.22 4.40 22.58
CA ASP A 49 16.10 4.85 21.75
C ASP A 49 15.31 3.61 21.33
N ASN A 50 14.09 3.48 21.87
CA ASN A 50 13.24 2.34 21.57
C ASN A 50 12.37 2.65 20.36
N LEU A 51 12.34 1.73 19.41
CA LEU A 51 11.50 1.86 18.23
C LEU A 51 10.02 1.83 18.64
N PRO A 52 9.27 2.93 18.45
CA PRO A 52 7.93 3.02 19.01
C PRO A 52 6.95 2.18 18.19
N MET A 53 5.95 1.64 18.87
CA MET A 53 4.87 0.88 18.24
C MET A 53 4.20 1.69 17.12
N ARG A 54 3.97 1.04 15.96
CA ARG A 54 3.26 1.62 14.81
C ARG A 54 1.95 0.88 14.59
N VAL A 55 0.83 1.59 14.54
CA VAL A 55 -0.48 1.02 14.23
C VAL A 55 -0.88 1.44 12.84
N VAL A 56 -1.28 0.47 12.01
CA VAL A 56 -1.73 0.68 10.63
C VAL A 56 -3.13 0.10 10.48
N ILE A 57 -4.05 0.89 9.97
CA ILE A 57 -5.39 0.43 9.61
C ILE A 57 -5.60 0.76 8.13
N HIS A 58 -6.06 -0.22 7.37
CA HIS A 58 -6.38 -0.01 5.96
C HIS A 58 -7.76 -0.57 5.63
N GLY A 59 -8.38 -0.01 4.61
CA GLY A 59 -9.67 -0.46 4.14
C GLY A 59 -10.02 0.10 2.79
N GLY A 60 -10.96 -0.54 2.11
CA GLY A 60 -11.45 -0.09 0.83
C GLY A 60 -12.49 -1.02 0.27
N VAL A 61 -12.95 -0.68 -0.92
CA VAL A 61 -13.95 -1.46 -1.64
C VAL A 61 -13.51 -1.58 -3.08
N GLU A 62 -13.59 -2.78 -3.63
CA GLU A 62 -13.48 -3.01 -5.06
C GLU A 62 -14.91 -3.11 -5.63
N TYR A 63 -15.23 -2.25 -6.60
CA TYR A 63 -16.57 -2.10 -7.16
C TYR A 63 -16.50 -2.11 -8.71
N PRO A 64 -16.96 -3.18 -9.38
CA PRO A 64 -17.08 -3.20 -10.83
C PRO A 64 -18.20 -2.24 -11.28
N LEU A 65 -17.81 -1.09 -11.87
CA LEU A 65 -18.74 -0.13 -12.46
C LEU A 65 -19.36 -0.67 -13.75
N LYS A 66 -18.54 -1.36 -14.54
CA LYS A 66 -18.88 -2.04 -15.79
C LYS A 66 -18.06 -3.33 -15.89
N ASP A 67 -18.33 -4.15 -16.89
CA ASP A 67 -17.61 -5.42 -17.09
C ASP A 67 -16.10 -5.22 -17.27
N ASN A 68 -15.69 -4.07 -17.80
CA ASN A 68 -14.29 -3.71 -18.03
C ASN A 68 -13.79 -2.56 -17.16
N ILE A 69 -14.58 -2.02 -16.22
CA ILE A 69 -14.15 -0.92 -15.35
C ILE A 69 -14.36 -1.27 -13.89
N ILE A 70 -13.28 -1.24 -13.12
CA ILE A 70 -13.29 -1.44 -11.67
C ILE A 70 -12.89 -0.13 -10.99
N LEU A 71 -13.69 0.31 -10.02
CA LEU A 71 -13.35 1.40 -9.13
C LEU A 71 -12.93 0.84 -7.76
N LYS A 72 -11.88 1.40 -7.18
CA LYS A 72 -11.30 0.95 -5.92
C LYS A 72 -11.00 2.13 -4.98
N PRO A 73 -12.03 2.71 -4.32
CA PRO A 73 -11.81 3.63 -3.21
C PRO A 73 -11.12 2.90 -2.05
N HIS A 74 -10.19 3.60 -1.40
CA HIS A 74 -9.47 3.06 -0.26
C HIS A 74 -8.99 4.16 0.69
N LEU A 75 -8.66 3.72 1.90
CA LEU A 75 -8.13 4.50 3.00
C LEU A 75 -7.02 3.70 3.67
N LEU A 76 -5.95 4.38 4.03
CA LEU A 76 -4.87 3.89 4.87
C LEU A 76 -4.63 4.94 5.96
N THR A 77 -4.58 4.53 7.21
CA THR A 77 -4.15 5.37 8.32
C THR A 77 -3.03 4.70 9.09
N MET A 78 -2.03 5.48 9.45
CA MET A 78 -0.83 5.04 10.14
C MET A 78 -0.60 5.97 11.33
N TYR A 79 -0.41 5.39 12.51
CA TYR A 79 -0.05 6.10 13.71
C TYR A 79 1.30 5.59 14.20
N HIS A 80 2.25 6.51 14.36
CA HIS A 80 3.58 6.19 14.84
C HIS A 80 4.04 7.28 15.82
N LYS A 81 4.28 6.89 17.08
CA LYS A 81 4.61 7.81 18.18
C LYS A 81 3.53 8.89 18.35
N ARG A 82 3.81 10.15 17.96
CA ARG A 82 2.87 11.29 18.00
C ARG A 82 2.46 11.79 16.61
N ALA A 83 2.92 11.10 15.56
CA ALA A 83 2.57 11.38 14.18
C ALA A 83 1.43 10.46 13.73
N GLY A 84 0.53 11.00 12.92
CA GLY A 84 -0.54 10.24 12.30
C GLY A 84 -0.68 10.69 10.86
N ASP A 85 -0.61 9.71 9.95
CA ASP A 85 -0.68 9.89 8.50
C ASP A 85 -1.91 9.17 7.95
N TRP A 86 -2.58 9.82 7.02
CA TRP A 86 -3.79 9.32 6.40
C TRP A 86 -3.63 9.47 4.89
N ILE A 87 -3.91 8.40 4.16
CA ILE A 87 -3.94 8.37 2.72
C ILE A 87 -5.34 7.92 2.32
N ILE A 88 -6.09 8.79 1.68
CA ILE A 88 -7.44 8.51 1.19
C ILE A 88 -7.47 8.74 -0.31
N GLY A 89 -8.02 7.80 -1.06
CA GLY A 89 -7.99 7.91 -2.51
C GLY A 89 -8.88 6.90 -3.21
N SER A 90 -8.79 6.93 -4.52
CA SER A 90 -9.46 5.96 -5.36
C SER A 90 -8.61 5.65 -6.59
N GLN A 91 -8.55 4.38 -6.93
CA GLN A 91 -7.94 3.90 -8.16
C GLN A 91 -9.01 3.30 -9.06
N ALA A 92 -8.93 3.56 -10.35
CA ALA A 92 -9.76 2.95 -11.37
C ALA A 92 -8.87 2.04 -12.24
N TYR A 93 -9.45 0.92 -12.66
CA TYR A 93 -8.82 -0.02 -13.57
C TYR A 93 -9.72 -0.20 -14.78
N TYR A 94 -9.14 -0.13 -15.96
CA TYR A 94 -9.76 -0.50 -17.22
C TYR A 94 -9.16 -1.84 -17.67
N LEU A 95 -9.97 -2.89 -17.70
CA LEU A 95 -9.57 -4.21 -18.15
C LEU A 95 -9.63 -4.24 -19.69
N LEU A 96 -8.55 -4.69 -20.31
CA LEU A 96 -8.53 -4.92 -21.75
C LEU A 96 -8.90 -6.37 -22.05
N ASP A 97 -9.38 -6.62 -23.27
CA ASP A 97 -9.76 -7.95 -23.72
C ASP A 97 -8.56 -8.91 -23.71
N GLU A 98 -8.86 -10.19 -23.50
CA GLU A 98 -7.87 -11.26 -23.51
C GLU A 98 -7.09 -11.29 -24.85
N GLY A 99 -5.77 -11.52 -24.77
CA GLY A 99 -4.88 -11.55 -25.94
C GLY A 99 -4.19 -10.22 -26.25
N ASN A 100 -4.54 -9.13 -25.57
CA ASN A 100 -3.76 -7.90 -25.61
C ASN A 100 -2.45 -8.04 -24.82
N LEU A 101 -1.41 -7.38 -25.31
CA LEU A 101 -0.14 -7.21 -24.58
C LEU A 101 -0.36 -6.52 -23.23
N ILE A 102 -1.22 -5.50 -23.22
CA ILE A 102 -1.61 -4.76 -22.04
C ILE A 102 -2.87 -5.41 -21.47
N GLU A 103 -2.78 -5.91 -20.24
CA GLU A 103 -3.87 -6.61 -19.55
C GLU A 103 -4.87 -5.62 -18.94
N LYS A 104 -4.36 -4.51 -18.40
CA LYS A 104 -5.17 -3.43 -17.82
C LYS A 104 -4.45 -2.11 -17.84
N ALA A 105 -5.19 -1.03 -17.93
CA ALA A 105 -4.73 0.32 -17.60
C ALA A 105 -5.26 0.71 -16.22
N PHE A 106 -4.49 1.47 -15.46
CA PHE A 106 -4.93 1.98 -14.16
C PHE A 106 -4.60 3.44 -13.99
N GLY A 107 -5.41 4.12 -13.20
CA GLY A 107 -5.19 5.51 -12.83
C GLY A 107 -5.97 5.88 -11.60
N GLY A 108 -5.48 6.83 -10.82
CA GLY A 108 -6.09 7.19 -9.57
C GLY A 108 -5.57 8.49 -9.00
N PHE A 109 -6.17 8.86 -7.88
CA PHE A 109 -5.70 9.95 -7.06
C PHE A 109 -5.77 9.56 -5.60
N GLU A 110 -4.83 10.08 -4.82
CA GLU A 110 -4.72 9.89 -3.39
C GLU A 110 -4.41 11.23 -2.73
N MET A 111 -5.01 11.48 -1.58
CA MET A 111 -4.72 12.64 -0.76
C MET A 111 -4.01 12.15 0.49
N ARG A 112 -2.81 12.68 0.72
CA ARG A 112 -2.04 12.47 1.95
C ARG A 112 -2.29 13.64 2.90
N THR A 113 -2.71 13.33 4.11
CA THR A 113 -2.91 14.31 5.19
C THR A 113 -2.33 13.78 6.49
N ALA A 114 -1.62 14.65 7.19
CA ALA A 114 -1.24 14.42 8.58
C ALA A 114 -2.38 14.91 9.49
N LEU A 115 -2.37 14.52 10.77
CA LEU A 115 -3.41 14.86 11.76
C LEU A 115 -3.86 16.33 11.77
N ASN A 116 -2.98 17.28 11.43
CA ASN A 116 -3.27 18.71 11.47
C ASN A 116 -3.02 19.44 10.14
N THR A 117 -2.64 18.74 9.06
CA THR A 117 -2.18 19.39 7.82
C THR A 117 -2.48 18.54 6.59
N PHE A 118 -3.12 19.15 5.58
CA PHE A 118 -3.15 18.60 4.23
C PHE A 118 -1.76 18.70 3.60
N ASP A 119 -1.18 17.57 3.23
CA ASP A 119 0.20 17.50 2.81
C ASP A 119 0.34 17.51 1.29
N ALA A 120 -0.24 16.50 0.63
CA ALA A 120 -0.09 16.32 -0.80
C ALA A 120 -1.32 15.69 -1.48
N LEU A 121 -1.53 16.04 -2.74
CA LEU A 121 -2.43 15.35 -3.67
C LEU A 121 -1.58 14.59 -4.69
N ILE A 122 -1.74 13.29 -4.76
CA ILE A 122 -0.94 12.37 -5.57
C ILE A 122 -1.83 11.88 -6.72
N PHE A 123 -1.33 11.97 -7.95
CA PHE A 123 -1.95 11.36 -9.11
C PHE A 123 -1.10 10.18 -9.55
N THR A 124 -1.75 9.06 -9.87
CA THR A 124 -1.10 7.86 -10.36
C THR A 124 -1.71 7.39 -11.67
N GLY A 125 -0.89 6.83 -12.55
CA GLY A 125 -1.33 6.28 -13.82
C GLY A 125 -0.34 5.26 -14.36
N GLY A 126 -0.83 4.21 -14.99
CA GLY A 126 0.02 3.13 -15.49
C GLY A 126 -0.72 2.04 -16.23
N VAL A 127 0.03 1.00 -16.57
CA VAL A 127 -0.47 -0.17 -17.30
C VAL A 127 0.12 -1.44 -16.71
N SER A 128 -0.60 -2.54 -16.88
CA SER A 128 -0.10 -3.88 -16.57
C SER A 128 0.17 -4.63 -17.86
N VAL A 129 1.38 -5.19 -17.97
CA VAL A 129 1.88 -5.90 -19.15
C VAL A 129 2.68 -7.12 -18.69
N TYR A 130 2.26 -8.32 -19.11
CA TYR A 130 2.92 -9.59 -18.77
C TYR A 130 3.20 -9.76 -17.27
N GLY A 131 2.20 -9.49 -16.43
CA GLY A 131 2.36 -9.54 -14.97
C GLY A 131 3.22 -8.43 -14.36
N PHE A 132 3.71 -7.46 -15.13
CA PHE A 132 4.34 -6.25 -14.59
C PHE A 132 3.32 -5.11 -14.53
N ASP A 133 3.20 -4.44 -13.39
CA ASP A 133 2.58 -3.12 -13.31
C ASP A 133 3.69 -2.07 -13.49
N VAL A 134 3.57 -1.26 -14.54
CA VAL A 134 4.44 -0.11 -14.81
C VAL A 134 3.62 1.16 -14.61
N GLY A 135 4.02 2.01 -13.68
CA GLY A 135 3.25 3.18 -13.29
C GLY A 135 4.10 4.41 -13.04
N LEU A 136 3.45 5.57 -13.19
CA LEU A 136 3.98 6.89 -12.88
C LEU A 136 3.13 7.50 -11.77
N SER A 137 3.78 8.23 -10.87
CA SER A 137 3.14 9.06 -9.85
C SER A 137 3.66 10.49 -9.90
N TYR A 138 2.79 11.43 -9.56
CA TYR A 138 3.17 12.81 -9.33
C TYR A 138 2.44 13.35 -8.11
N ASP A 139 3.20 13.80 -7.11
CA ASP A 139 2.63 14.47 -5.95
C ASP A 139 2.59 15.99 -6.15
N ILE A 140 1.57 16.63 -5.58
CA ILE A 140 1.40 18.08 -5.55
C ILE A 140 1.31 18.47 -4.09
N ASN A 141 2.34 19.16 -3.60
CA ASN A 141 2.39 19.63 -2.22
C ASN A 141 1.40 20.79 -2.01
N VAL A 142 0.48 20.64 -1.04
CA VAL A 142 -0.59 21.61 -0.73
C VAL A 142 -0.38 22.28 0.64
N SER A 143 0.55 21.77 1.46
CA SER A 143 0.82 22.28 2.82
C SER A 143 1.45 23.68 2.83
N LYS A 144 1.64 24.30 4.01
CA LYS A 144 2.33 25.60 4.16
C LYS A 144 3.78 25.61 3.63
N LEU A 145 4.37 24.43 3.39
CA LEU A 145 5.66 24.26 2.73
C LEU A 145 5.59 24.51 1.20
N SER A 146 4.39 24.57 0.62
CA SER A 146 4.13 24.92 -0.79
C SER A 146 4.66 26.29 -1.19
N GLN A 147 4.72 27.25 -0.25
CA GLN A 147 5.31 28.57 -0.52
C GLN A 147 6.82 28.50 -0.76
N ALA A 148 7.50 27.46 -0.27
CA ALA A 148 8.93 27.25 -0.51
C ALA A 148 9.20 26.39 -1.76
N THR A 149 8.26 25.51 -2.16
CA THR A 149 8.43 24.58 -3.30
C THR A 149 7.64 24.95 -4.55
N ASN A 150 6.81 25.99 -4.51
CA ASN A 150 5.97 26.43 -5.62
C ASN A 150 4.97 25.35 -6.09
N ASN A 151 4.41 24.57 -5.15
CA ASN A 151 3.60 23.37 -5.41
C ASN A 151 4.30 22.28 -6.25
N ARG A 152 5.63 22.36 -6.44
CA ARG A 152 6.38 21.32 -7.14
C ARG A 152 6.54 20.13 -6.22
N GLY A 153 6.15 18.98 -6.72
CA GLY A 153 6.33 17.72 -6.05
C GLY A 153 7.38 16.83 -6.69
N ALA A 154 7.34 15.55 -6.35
CA ALA A 154 8.17 14.49 -6.88
C ALA A 154 7.44 13.76 -8.01
N PHE A 155 8.17 13.54 -9.11
CA PHE A 155 7.79 12.59 -10.14
C PHE A 155 8.45 11.26 -9.83
N GLU A 156 7.68 10.18 -9.79
CA GLU A 156 8.20 8.85 -9.48
C GLU A 156 7.77 7.83 -10.54
N ILE A 157 8.61 6.81 -10.69
CA ILE A 157 8.40 5.70 -11.62
C ILE A 157 8.38 4.41 -10.79
N SER A 158 7.41 3.55 -11.05
CA SER A 158 7.24 2.25 -10.39
C SER A 158 7.19 1.11 -11.40
N ILE A 159 7.88 0.02 -11.06
CA ILE A 159 7.82 -1.25 -11.79
C ILE A 159 7.61 -2.33 -10.74
N VAL A 160 6.47 -3.02 -10.79
CA VAL A 160 6.10 -4.06 -9.85
C VAL A 160 5.83 -5.35 -10.61
N TYR A 161 6.60 -6.39 -10.34
CA TYR A 161 6.33 -7.72 -10.87
C TYR A 161 5.34 -8.46 -9.97
N LYS A 162 4.25 -8.96 -10.56
CA LYS A 162 3.19 -9.73 -9.91
C LYS A 162 3.18 -11.14 -10.49
N ASP A 163 3.94 -12.04 -9.85
CA ASP A 163 3.86 -13.45 -10.17
C ASP A 163 2.57 -14.06 -9.60
N LEU A 164 2.05 -15.09 -10.26
CA LEU A 164 0.93 -15.86 -9.74
C LEU A 164 1.39 -16.63 -8.51
N SER A 165 0.91 -16.23 -7.34
CA SER A 165 0.73 -17.19 -6.25
C SER A 165 -0.18 -18.30 -6.78
N ARG A 166 0.42 -19.44 -7.11
CA ARG A 166 -0.30 -20.65 -7.53
C ARG A 166 -1.17 -21.10 -6.37
N THR A 167 -2.37 -20.58 -6.27
CA THR A 167 -3.44 -21.28 -5.56
C THR A 167 -3.66 -22.54 -6.39
N LEU A 168 -3.30 -23.70 -5.85
CA LEU A 168 -3.48 -24.98 -6.53
C LEU A 168 -4.98 -25.17 -6.82
N THR A 169 -5.40 -24.87 -8.05
CA THR A 169 -6.75 -25.16 -8.57
C THR A 169 -6.86 -26.66 -8.93
N GLN A 170 -6.33 -27.54 -8.10
CA GLN A 170 -6.65 -28.97 -8.18
C GLN A 170 -7.28 -29.38 -6.86
N VAL A 171 -8.61 -29.29 -6.83
CA VAL A 171 -9.40 -30.18 -5.99
C VAL A 171 -9.18 -31.58 -6.56
N ALA A 172 -8.22 -32.32 -6.00
CA ALA A 172 -8.16 -33.75 -6.23
C ALA A 172 -9.44 -34.33 -5.61
N LEU A 173 -10.43 -34.66 -6.44
CA LEU A 173 -11.55 -35.49 -6.02
C LEU A 173 -10.93 -36.83 -5.60
N PRO A 174 -10.93 -37.20 -4.29
CA PRO A 174 -10.44 -38.51 -3.91
C PRO A 174 -11.36 -39.53 -4.58
N CYS A 175 -10.77 -40.46 -5.34
CA CYS A 175 -11.51 -41.52 -6.00
C CYS A 175 -12.30 -42.29 -4.93
N ASP A 176 -13.63 -42.39 -5.09
CA ASP A 176 -14.44 -43.27 -4.26
C ASP A 176 -13.92 -44.70 -4.40
N ARG A 177 -13.55 -45.26 -3.25
CA ARG A 177 -13.09 -46.63 -3.14
C ARG A 177 -14.34 -47.49 -2.93
N TYR A 178 -14.80 -48.13 -4.01
CA TYR A 178 -15.81 -49.19 -3.95
C TYR A 178 -15.34 -50.35 -3.07
#